data_AF-A0AAU8RBI8-F1
#
_entry.id   AF-A0AAU8RBI8-F1
#
_cell.length_a   1.000
_cell.length_b   1.000
_cell.length_c   1.000
_cell.angle_alpha   90.00
_cell.angle_beta   90.00
_cell.angle_gamma   90.00
#
_symmetry.space_group_name_H-M   'P 1'
#
loop_
_entity.id
_entity.type
_entity.pdbx_description
1 polymer ?
#
loop_
_entity_poly.entity_id
_entity_poly.type
_entity_poly.pdbx_seq_one_letter_code
_entity_poly.pdbx_strand_id
1 'polypeptide(L)'
;MKGFKLSIMLMFFLTGSTIAQGLIYEGNKSYNTSDTWEFMDNCEKGFAKVKITLGRYKNDTSGILLMEIWKPFKMRFSDELTIYLENGEIIRIYSNGNRDYVDDSNMGTYTLTAKNIEELRLTKIKTIRYSYTGEFNKTCTASNEKLISFIETEKDYDTIKSIKNLW
;
A
#
# COMPACT_ATOMS: atom_id res chain seq x y z
N MET A 1 34.52 -40.60 22.51
CA MET A 1 34.08 -39.31 21.92
C MET A 1 32.73 -39.49 21.21
N LYS A 2 31.60 -39.45 21.93
CA LYS A 2 30.24 -39.61 21.36
C LYS A 2 29.33 -38.40 21.56
N GLY A 3 29.76 -37.37 22.29
CA GLY A 3 28.97 -36.15 22.53
C GLY A 3 29.16 -35.03 21.51
N PHE A 4 30.20 -35.09 20.68
CA PHE A 4 30.57 -33.96 19.82
C PHE A 4 29.75 -33.85 18.51
N LYS A 5 29.10 -34.93 18.08
CA LYS A 5 28.25 -34.92 16.87
C LYS A 5 26.84 -34.36 17.12
N LEU A 6 26.36 -34.37 18.37
CA LEU A 6 25.02 -33.86 18.70
C LEU A 6 24.99 -32.32 18.82
N SER A 7 26.13 -31.70 19.14
CA SER A 7 26.22 -30.24 19.34
C SER A 7 26.22 -29.43 18.04
N ILE A 8 26.65 -30.02 16.92
CA ILE A 8 26.67 -29.34 15.61
C ILE A 8 25.29 -29.35 14.94
N MET A 9 24.45 -30.34 15.24
CA MET A 9 23.11 -30.47 14.66
C MET A 9 22.08 -29.49 15.29
N LEU A 10 22.35 -28.97 16.49
CA LEU A 10 21.47 -28.02 17.17
C LEU A 10 21.66 -26.57 16.69
N MET A 11 22.74 -26.26 15.98
CA MET A 11 23.08 -24.89 15.58
C MET A 11 22.42 -24.43 14.27
N PHE A 12 21.75 -25.33 13.55
CA PHE A 12 21.14 -25.05 12.25
C PHE A 12 19.67 -24.59 12.30
N PHE A 13 19.05 -24.48 13.48
CA PHE A 13 17.63 -24.09 13.62
C PHE A 13 17.41 -22.61 14.00
N LEU A 14 18.45 -21.78 13.98
CA LEU A 14 18.35 -20.34 14.19
C LEU A 14 18.37 -19.54 12.88
N THR A 15 17.80 -20.08 11.80
CA THR A 15 17.35 -19.21 10.70
C THR A 15 16.17 -18.42 11.22
N GLY A 16 16.46 -17.32 11.92
CA GLY A 16 15.47 -16.33 12.28
C GLY A 16 14.73 -15.94 11.01
N SER A 17 13.43 -16.22 10.97
CA SER A 17 12.56 -15.68 9.94
C SER A 17 12.65 -14.17 10.04
N THR A 18 13.47 -13.54 9.20
CA THR A 18 13.39 -12.09 9.02
C THR A 18 12.03 -11.87 8.37
N ILE A 19 11.06 -11.43 9.18
CA ILE A 19 9.78 -10.97 8.68
C ILE A 19 10.09 -9.70 7.87
N ALA A 20 10.31 -9.87 6.57
CA ALA A 20 10.52 -8.77 5.62
C ALA A 20 9.19 -8.07 5.27
N GLN A 21 8.23 -8.06 6.21
CA GLN A 21 6.96 -7.38 6.06
C GLN A 21 7.09 -6.03 6.78
N GLY A 22 6.90 -4.93 6.06
CA GLY A 22 6.91 -3.61 6.68
C GLY A 22 7.87 -2.58 6.10
N LEU A 23 8.37 -2.76 4.86
CA LEU A 23 9.28 -1.81 4.22
C LEU A 23 8.84 -1.45 2.79
N ILE A 24 8.83 -0.15 2.47
CA ILE A 24 8.85 0.35 1.09
C ILE A 24 10.31 0.68 0.75
N TYR A 25 10.78 0.21 -0.40
CA TYR A 25 12.09 0.56 -0.93
C TYR A 25 11.96 1.58 -2.05
N GLU A 26 12.80 2.62 -2.01
CA GLU A 26 12.88 3.66 -3.03
C GLU A 26 14.36 3.92 -3.31
N GLY A 27 14.89 3.26 -4.35
CA GLY A 27 16.33 3.20 -4.61
C GLY A 27 17.08 2.60 -3.42
N ASN A 28 17.99 3.38 -2.83
CA ASN A 28 18.78 2.96 -1.65
C ASN A 28 18.13 3.32 -0.31
N LYS A 29 16.91 3.88 -0.32
CA LYS A 29 16.17 4.23 0.90
C LYS A 29 15.13 3.16 1.21
N SER A 30 14.89 2.96 2.50
CA SER A 30 13.83 2.09 2.99
C SER A 30 13.00 2.83 4.05
N TYR A 31 11.69 2.62 4.03
CA TYR A 31 10.75 3.28 4.93
C TYR A 31 9.92 2.23 5.67
N ASN A 32 9.80 2.34 6.99
CA ASN A 32 8.85 1.53 7.76
C ASN A 32 7.44 1.79 7.26
N THR A 33 6.61 0.75 7.19
CA THR A 33 5.28 0.84 6.61
C THR A 33 4.15 0.47 7.55
N SER A 34 2.96 0.92 7.18
CA SER A 34 1.69 0.39 7.68
C SER A 34 1.47 -1.02 7.14
N ASP A 35 0.34 -1.61 7.54
CA ASP A 35 -0.23 -2.73 6.81
C ASP A 35 -0.59 -2.30 5.38
N THR A 36 -0.64 -3.28 4.48
CA THR A 36 -1.16 -3.10 3.12
C THR A 36 -2.66 -3.35 3.10
N TRP A 37 -3.42 -2.38 2.59
CA TRP A 37 -4.88 -2.50 2.45
C TRP A 37 -5.27 -2.71 0.99
N GLU A 38 -6.21 -3.61 0.74
CA GLU A 38 -6.71 -3.91 -0.60
C GLU A 38 -8.12 -3.37 -0.83
N PHE A 39 -8.25 -2.44 -1.78
CA PHE A 39 -9.49 -1.81 -2.23
C PHE A 39 -9.96 -2.44 -3.54
N MET A 40 -11.26 -2.63 -3.72
CA MET A 40 -11.81 -3.24 -4.93
C MET A 40 -11.84 -2.23 -6.08
N ASP A 41 -11.17 -2.55 -7.19
CA ASP A 41 -11.11 -1.67 -8.36
C ASP A 41 -12.36 -1.78 -9.23
N ASN A 42 -12.96 -0.66 -9.62
CA ASN A 42 -14.13 -0.64 -10.50
C ASN A 42 -13.79 -0.53 -11.99
N CYS A 43 -12.54 -0.26 -12.32
CA CYS A 43 -12.14 0.01 -13.69
C CYS A 43 -12.11 -1.26 -14.55
N GLU A 44 -11.90 -2.40 -13.92
CA GLU A 44 -11.61 -3.65 -14.60
C GLU A 44 -12.72 -4.66 -14.32
N LYS A 45 -13.15 -5.36 -15.37
CA LYS A 45 -14.08 -6.47 -15.20
C LYS A 45 -13.34 -7.59 -14.46
N GLY A 46 -13.54 -7.72 -13.16
CA GLY A 46 -12.92 -8.77 -12.34
C GLY A 46 -12.68 -8.37 -10.88
N PHE A 47 -11.93 -9.21 -10.16
CA PHE A 47 -11.55 -9.00 -8.75
C PHE A 47 -10.22 -8.24 -8.62
N ALA A 48 -9.94 -7.30 -9.53
CA ALA A 48 -8.72 -6.49 -9.43
C ALA A 48 -8.74 -5.68 -8.14
N LYS A 49 -7.60 -5.62 -7.46
CA LYS A 49 -7.47 -4.91 -6.19
C LYS A 49 -6.37 -3.89 -6.28
N VAL A 50 -6.64 -2.73 -5.72
CA VAL A 50 -5.66 -1.69 -5.49
C VAL A 50 -5.11 -1.89 -4.10
N LYS A 51 -3.81 -2.15 -4.02
CA LYS A 51 -3.08 -2.25 -2.76
C LYS A 51 -2.51 -0.90 -2.40
N ILE A 52 -2.66 -0.51 -1.14
CA ILE A 52 -2.17 0.75 -0.61
C ILE A 52 -1.35 0.46 0.63
N THR A 53 -0.16 1.02 0.69
CA THR A 53 0.75 0.92 1.82
C THR A 53 1.31 2.29 2.12
N LEU A 54 1.29 2.74 3.37
CA LEU A 54 1.92 4.01 3.74
C LEU A 54 3.29 3.73 4.35
N GLY A 55 4.28 4.55 4.00
CA GLY A 55 5.61 4.56 4.58
C GLY A 55 5.89 5.87 5.29
N ARG A 56 6.63 5.81 6.40
CA ARG A 56 7.06 7.00 7.15
C ARG A 56 8.49 7.38 6.79
N TYR A 57 8.72 8.65 6.47
CA TYR A 57 10.07 9.18 6.32
C TYR A 57 10.75 9.29 7.69
N LYS A 58 12.01 8.88 7.76
CA LYS A 58 12.78 8.85 9.01
C LYS A 58 12.93 10.27 9.57
N ASN A 59 12.52 10.47 10.83
CA ASN A 59 12.56 11.75 11.54
C ASN A 59 11.72 12.88 10.90
N ASP A 60 10.70 12.51 10.12
CA ASP A 60 9.82 13.47 9.47
C ASP A 60 8.36 13.20 9.89
N THR A 61 7.52 14.23 9.79
CA THR A 61 6.07 14.15 9.95
C THR A 61 5.36 13.84 8.64
N SER A 62 6.08 13.88 7.51
CA SER A 62 5.63 13.47 6.19
C SER A 62 5.91 11.99 5.91
N GLY A 63 5.45 11.51 4.76
CA GLY A 63 5.62 10.12 4.36
C GLY A 63 5.35 9.88 2.89
N ILE A 64 5.23 8.61 2.55
CA ILE A 64 5.01 8.11 1.20
C ILE A 64 3.79 7.19 1.19
N LEU A 65 2.99 7.24 0.14
CA LEU A 65 1.98 6.25 -0.15
C LEU A 65 2.45 5.46 -1.36
N LEU A 66 2.60 4.14 -1.19
CA LEU A 66 2.78 3.20 -2.27
C LEU A 66 1.43 2.67 -2.72
N MET A 67 1.16 2.79 -4.00
CA MET A 67 0.01 2.20 -4.67
C MET A 67 0.50 1.11 -5.62
N GLU A 68 -0.13 -0.06 -5.56
CA GLU A 68 0.18 -1.22 -6.41
C GLU A 68 -1.09 -1.80 -7.01
N ILE A 69 -1.05 -2.12 -8.30
CA ILE A 69 -2.13 -2.84 -9.00
C ILE A 69 -1.53 -3.93 -9.89
N TRP A 70 -2.03 -5.15 -9.72
CA TRP A 70 -1.68 -6.27 -10.58
C TRP A 70 -2.30 -6.14 -11.97
N LYS A 71 -1.43 -6.12 -12.99
CA LYS A 71 -1.74 -5.96 -14.42
C LYS A 71 -0.61 -6.60 -15.24
N PRO A 72 -0.91 -7.50 -16.21
CA PRO A 72 0.10 -8.20 -17.01
C PRO A 72 0.79 -7.33 -18.08
N PHE A 73 0.66 -6.01 -17.97
CA PHE A 73 1.29 -5.04 -18.86
C PHE A 73 1.64 -3.77 -18.11
N LYS A 74 2.70 -3.11 -18.58
CA LYS A 74 3.20 -1.87 -18.00
C LYS A 74 2.24 -0.71 -18.31
N MET A 75 1.88 0.03 -17.28
CA MET A 75 1.10 1.25 -17.33
C MET A 75 1.74 2.33 -16.49
N ARG A 76 1.38 3.59 -16.75
CA ARG A 76 1.88 4.73 -15.99
C ARG A 76 0.75 5.35 -15.18
N PHE A 77 0.82 5.26 -13.85
CA PHE A 77 -0.09 6.01 -12.99
C PHE A 77 0.04 7.52 -13.22
N SER A 78 -1.08 8.24 -13.16
CA SER A 78 -1.13 9.70 -13.17
C SER A 78 -0.38 10.30 -11.99
N ASP A 79 0.02 11.56 -12.14
CA ASP A 79 0.75 12.29 -11.09
C ASP A 79 -0.16 12.69 -9.92
N GLU A 80 -1.49 12.63 -10.04
CA GLU A 80 -2.42 12.91 -8.95
C GLU A 80 -3.14 11.62 -8.50
N LEU A 81 -3.29 11.48 -7.18
CA LEU A 81 -4.14 10.51 -6.51
C LEU A 81 -5.11 11.27 -5.58
N THR A 82 -6.40 10.93 -5.63
CA THR A 82 -7.41 11.50 -4.73
C THR A 82 -7.94 10.43 -3.79
N ILE A 83 -7.90 10.70 -2.49
CA ILE A 83 -8.40 9.82 -1.43
C ILE A 83 -9.64 10.48 -0.83
N TYR A 84 -10.75 9.74 -0.80
CA TYR A 84 -12.01 10.12 -0.16
C TYR A 84 -12.10 9.40 1.18
N LEU A 85 -12.37 10.16 2.23
CA LEU A 85 -12.47 9.65 3.59
C LEU A 85 -13.94 9.43 3.99
N GLU A 86 -14.18 8.60 5.01
CA GLU A 86 -15.53 8.32 5.50
C GLU A 86 -16.26 9.57 6.01
N ASN A 87 -15.53 10.53 6.59
CA ASN A 87 -16.07 11.80 7.08
C ASN A 87 -16.42 12.80 5.96
N GLY A 88 -16.21 12.45 4.68
CA GLY A 88 -16.48 13.30 3.51
C GLY A 88 -15.31 14.19 3.08
N GLU A 89 -14.20 14.19 3.80
CA GLU A 89 -13.00 14.94 3.42
C GLU A 89 -12.29 14.30 2.23
N ILE A 90 -11.56 15.15 1.50
CA ILE A 90 -10.86 14.78 0.28
C ILE A 90 -9.40 15.17 0.41
N ILE A 91 -8.53 14.17 0.30
CA ILE A 91 -7.08 14.34 0.28
C ILE A 91 -6.60 14.18 -1.17
N ARG A 92 -5.98 15.22 -1.72
CA ARG A 92 -5.25 15.12 -2.99
C ARG A 92 -3.77 15.03 -2.70
N ILE A 93 -3.11 14.02 -3.27
CA ILE A 93 -1.67 13.82 -3.15
C ILE A 93 -1.05 13.63 -4.52
N TYR A 94 0.22 14.00 -4.61
CA TYR A 94 0.94 14.07 -5.87
C TYR A 94 2.11 13.10 -5.89
N SER A 95 2.36 12.53 -7.06
CA SER A 95 3.43 11.58 -7.28
C SER A 95 4.78 12.25 -7.05
N ASN A 96 5.72 11.51 -6.48
CA ASN A 96 7.12 11.91 -6.42
C ASN A 96 7.90 11.52 -7.69
N GLY A 97 7.21 10.99 -8.71
CA GLY A 97 7.78 10.59 -9.99
C GLY A 97 8.27 9.13 -10.04
N ASN A 98 8.37 8.45 -8.90
CA ASN A 98 8.85 7.08 -8.83
C ASN A 98 7.73 6.09 -9.18
N ARG A 99 8.07 5.18 -10.10
CA ARG A 99 7.15 4.18 -10.66
C ARG A 99 7.95 2.93 -10.97
N ASP A 100 7.34 1.78 -10.77
CA ASP A 100 7.97 0.49 -11.06
C ASP A 100 6.98 -0.49 -11.69
N TYR A 101 7.52 -1.51 -12.35
CA TYR A 101 6.77 -2.64 -12.88
C TYR A 101 7.55 -3.92 -12.59
N VAL A 102 7.06 -4.70 -11.63
CA VAL A 102 7.70 -5.92 -11.12
C VAL A 102 6.62 -6.98 -10.92
N ASP A 103 6.88 -8.22 -11.33
CA ASP A 103 5.98 -9.38 -11.14
C ASP A 103 4.52 -9.11 -11.54
N ASP A 104 4.34 -8.47 -12.70
CA ASP A 104 3.03 -8.05 -13.22
C ASP A 104 2.25 -7.10 -12.30
N SER A 105 2.96 -6.35 -11.44
CA SER A 105 2.39 -5.30 -10.61
C SER A 105 2.94 -3.94 -11.04
N ASN A 106 2.03 -3.03 -11.39
CA ASN A 106 2.36 -1.63 -11.59
C ASN A 106 2.37 -0.92 -10.24
N MET A 107 3.43 -0.18 -9.96
CA MET A 107 3.63 0.54 -8.71
C MET A 107 3.84 2.03 -8.96
N GLY A 108 3.30 2.84 -8.06
CA GLY A 108 3.51 4.29 -8.06
C GLY A 108 3.53 4.83 -6.64
N THR A 109 4.38 5.82 -6.40
CA THR A 109 4.51 6.45 -5.09
C THR A 109 4.07 7.91 -5.10
N TYR A 110 3.46 8.31 -4.00
CA TYR A 110 2.87 9.63 -3.77
C TYR A 110 3.32 10.21 -2.44
N THR A 111 3.55 11.52 -2.40
CA THR A 111 4.01 12.19 -1.18
C THR A 111 2.83 12.50 -0.26
N LEU A 112 2.95 12.11 1.01
CA LEU A 112 2.03 12.47 2.09
C LEU A 112 2.61 13.62 2.90
N THR A 113 1.89 14.72 3.01
CA THR A 113 2.25 15.80 3.94
C THR A 113 1.84 15.44 5.37
N ALA A 114 2.37 16.18 6.36
CA ALA A 114 1.97 16.05 7.75
C ALA A 114 0.44 16.21 7.93
N LYS A 115 -0.17 17.17 7.21
CA LYS A 115 -1.63 17.36 7.21
C LYS A 115 -2.34 16.12 6.68
N ASN A 116 -1.89 15.54 5.55
CA ASN A 116 -2.52 14.34 5.01
C ASN A 116 -2.50 13.19 6.01
N ILE A 117 -1.38 13.02 6.72
CA ILE A 117 -1.23 11.98 7.74
C ILE A 117 -2.15 12.25 8.93
N GLU A 118 -2.28 13.50 9.36
CA GLU A 118 -3.21 13.87 10.44
C GLU A 118 -4.65 13.47 10.10
N GLU A 119 -5.14 13.82 8.90
CA GLU A 119 -6.49 13.41 8.47
C GLU A 119 -6.64 11.88 8.44
N LEU A 120 -5.64 11.17 7.89
CA LEU A 120 -5.65 9.70 7.81
C LEU A 120 -5.55 9.01 9.18
N ARG A 121 -5.12 9.71 10.24
CA ARG A 121 -5.15 9.21 11.63
C ARG A 121 -6.51 9.38 12.30
N LEU A 122 -7.40 10.19 11.74
CA LEU A 122 -8.70 10.55 12.33
C LEU A 122 -9.85 9.80 11.67
N THR A 123 -9.75 9.49 10.37
CA THR A 123 -10.83 8.89 9.60
C THR A 123 -10.32 7.81 8.64
N LYS A 124 -11.17 6.85 8.31
CA LYS A 124 -10.82 5.73 7.42
C LYS A 124 -10.88 6.16 5.96
N ILE A 125 -10.09 5.47 5.14
CA ILE A 125 -10.13 5.62 3.69
C ILE A 125 -11.35 4.88 3.16
N LYS A 126 -12.26 5.61 2.49
CA LYS A 126 -13.46 5.05 1.87
C LYS A 126 -13.23 4.67 0.42
N THR A 127 -12.63 5.56 -0.35
CA THR A 127 -12.44 5.37 -1.79
C THR A 127 -11.16 6.06 -2.26
N ILE A 128 -10.50 5.48 -3.24
CA ILE A 128 -9.31 6.05 -3.88
C ILE A 128 -9.59 6.21 -5.35
N ARG A 129 -9.51 7.44 -5.85
CA ARG A 129 -9.58 7.75 -7.27
C ARG A 129 -8.19 7.96 -7.82
N TYR A 130 -7.93 7.30 -8.93
CA TYR A 130 -6.63 7.28 -9.58
C TYR A 130 -6.82 7.16 -11.09
N SER A 131 -5.77 7.46 -11.85
CA SER A 131 -5.82 7.33 -13.30
C SER A 131 -4.56 6.65 -13.82
N TYR A 132 -4.67 6.01 -14.98
CA TYR A 132 -3.52 5.60 -15.78
C TYR A 132 -3.42 6.49 -17.01
N THR A 133 -2.17 6.71 -17.43
CA THR A 133 -1.78 7.48 -18.61
C THR A 133 -1.01 6.56 -19.56
N GLY A 134 -1.27 6.68 -20.86
CA GLY A 134 -0.69 5.81 -21.88
C GLY A 134 -1.57 5.71 -23.12
N GLU A 135 -1.61 4.53 -23.74
CA GLU A 135 -2.44 4.27 -24.93
C GLU A 135 -3.95 4.40 -24.62
N PHE A 136 -4.36 4.09 -23.39
CA PHE A 136 -5.72 4.26 -22.90
C PHE A 136 -5.71 5.06 -21.61
N ASN A 137 -5.99 6.35 -21.70
CA ASN A 137 -6.20 7.19 -20.52
C ASN A 137 -7.51 6.76 -19.85
N LYS A 138 -7.42 6.33 -18.59
CA LYS A 138 -8.58 5.85 -17.85
C LYS A 138 -8.54 6.33 -16.41
N THR A 139 -9.70 6.74 -15.90
CA THR A 139 -9.88 7.12 -14.51
C THR A 139 -10.70 6.06 -13.81
N CYS A 140 -10.25 5.68 -12.63
CA CYS A 140 -10.70 4.53 -11.87
C CYS A 140 -10.96 4.93 -10.44
N THR A 141 -11.79 4.15 -9.76
CA THR A 141 -11.98 4.26 -8.31
C THR A 141 -11.88 2.89 -7.68
N ALA A 142 -11.17 2.84 -6.56
CA ALA A 142 -11.08 1.65 -5.72
C ALA A 142 -11.78 1.91 -4.39
N SER A 143 -12.82 1.13 -4.07
CA SER A 143 -13.61 1.30 -2.85
C SER A 143 -13.22 0.30 -1.79
N ASN A 144 -13.44 0.67 -0.52
CA ASN A 144 -13.24 -0.20 0.63
C ASN A 144 -14.38 -1.23 0.78
N GLU A 145 -14.97 -1.71 -0.32
CA GLU A 145 -16.13 -2.60 -0.29
C GLU A 145 -15.72 -4.06 -0.52
N LYS A 146 -16.47 -4.99 0.05
CA LYS A 146 -16.39 -6.43 -0.22
C LYS A 146 -17.59 -6.83 -1.05
N LEU A 147 -17.32 -7.43 -2.21
CA LEU A 147 -18.30 -8.26 -2.90
C LEU A 147 -18.41 -9.60 -2.16
N ILE A 148 -19.38 -9.69 -1.26
CA ILE A 148 -19.93 -10.99 -0.82
C ILE A 148 -21.20 -11.18 -1.65
N SER A 149 -21.41 -12.37 -2.22
CA SER A 149 -22.57 -12.74 -3.05
C SER A 149 -23.83 -11.88 -2.77
N PHE A 150 -24.13 -10.98 -3.72
CA PHE A 150 -25.30 -10.08 -3.77
C PHE A 150 -25.47 -9.03 -2.66
N ILE A 151 -24.53 -8.85 -1.74
CA ILE A 151 -24.54 -7.76 -0.76
C ILE A 151 -23.15 -7.13 -0.67
N GLU A 152 -23.03 -5.89 -1.11
CA GLU A 152 -21.85 -5.07 -0.88
C GLU A 152 -21.76 -4.77 0.63
N THR A 153 -20.71 -5.27 1.27
CA THR A 153 -20.44 -5.01 2.69
C THR A 153 -19.06 -4.39 2.81
N GLU A 154 -18.90 -3.32 3.57
CA GLU A 154 -17.60 -2.65 3.72
C GLU A 154 -16.56 -3.60 4.36
N LYS A 155 -15.33 -3.61 3.84
CA LYS A 155 -14.21 -4.25 4.53
C LYS A 155 -13.79 -3.33 5.67
N ASP A 156 -13.85 -3.83 6.89
CA ASP A 156 -13.40 -3.07 8.05
C ASP A 156 -11.88 -3.15 8.21
N TYR A 157 -11.13 -2.46 7.34
CA TYR A 157 -9.73 -2.17 7.65
C TYR A 157 -9.68 -1.04 8.68
N ASP A 158 -9.07 -1.30 9.82
CA ASP A 158 -8.73 -0.25 10.79
C ASP A 158 -7.46 0.48 10.33
N THR A 159 -7.58 1.23 9.23
CA THR A 159 -6.48 2.04 8.67
C THR A 159 -5.95 3.01 9.71
N ILE A 160 -6.84 3.54 10.56
CA ILE A 160 -6.50 4.46 11.64
C ILE A 160 -5.49 3.83 12.61
N LYS A 161 -5.78 2.63 13.12
CA LYS A 161 -4.87 1.94 14.06
C LYS A 161 -3.52 1.63 13.44
N SER A 162 -3.51 1.15 12.20
CA SER A 162 -2.27 0.80 11.50
C SER A 162 -1.38 2.03 11.27
N ILE A 163 -1.99 3.17 10.92
CA ILE A 163 -1.29 4.46 10.78
C ILE A 163 -0.82 4.96 12.15
N LYS A 164 -1.64 4.90 13.20
CA LYS A 164 -1.23 5.30 14.55
C LYS A 164 -0.04 4.51 15.08
N ASN A 165 0.10 3.23 14.72
CA ASN A 165 1.24 2.41 15.11
C ASN A 165 2.53 2.79 14.36
N LEU A 166 2.43 3.39 13.18
CA LEU A 166 3.58 3.81 12.38
C LEU A 166 4.11 5.21 12.76
N TRP A 167 3.23 6.09 13.25
CA TRP A 167 3.54 7.50 13.61
C TRP A 167 3.60 7.78 15.10
#